data_AF-A0A4P8HA08-F1
#
_entry.id   AF-A0A4P8HA08-F1
#
_cell.length_a   1.000
_cell.length_b   1.000
_cell.length_c   1.000
_cell.angle_alpha   90.00
_cell.angle_beta   90.00
_cell.angle_gamma   90.00
#
_symmetry.space_group_name_H-M   'P 1'
#
loop_
_entity.id
_entity.type
_entity.pdbx_description
1 polymer ?
#
loop_
_entity_poly.entity_id
_entity_poly.type
_entity_poly.pdbx_seq_one_letter_code
_entity_poly.pdbx_strand_id
1 'polypeptide(L)'
;MLLGFLEHARSVLLRKTEGIPAEDPPAPWDTAPWDDDPDWDWALAASIGPDEARSLFIRATERSRMIVESIGDLSTTAARPASDGTTWDLRWVLVHMVEEYNRHLGHADLLRESIDGATGD
;
A
#
# COMPACT_ATOMS: atom_id res chain seq x y z
N MET A 1 -14.36 6.54 -1.80
CA MET A 1 -13.24 7.42 -2.17
C MET A 1 -12.16 7.42 -1.09
N LEU A 2 -12.42 7.92 0.13
CA LEU A 2 -11.45 7.89 1.26
C LEU A 2 -10.97 6.48 1.65
N LEU A 3 -11.86 5.50 1.73
CA LEU A 3 -11.49 4.11 2.07
C LEU A 3 -10.66 3.41 0.99
N GLY A 4 -10.91 3.74 -0.29
CA GLY A 4 -10.15 3.21 -1.42
C GLY A 4 -8.67 3.57 -1.36
N PHE A 5 -8.34 4.74 -0.81
CA PHE A 5 -6.94 5.12 -0.60
C PHE A 5 -6.22 4.24 0.42
N LEU A 6 -6.90 3.84 1.50
CA LEU A 6 -6.29 2.95 2.49
C LEU A 6 -5.96 1.60 1.86
N GLU A 7 -6.86 1.06 1.04
CA GLU A 7 -6.63 -0.23 0.38
C GLU A 7 -5.61 -0.16 -0.76
N HIS A 8 -5.61 0.92 -1.56
CA HIS A 8 -4.57 1.15 -2.57
C HIS A 8 -3.19 1.32 -1.93
N ALA A 9 -3.06 2.18 -0.91
CA ALA A 9 -1.80 2.38 -0.20
C ALA A 9 -1.29 1.07 0.42
N ARG A 10 -2.21 0.23 0.91
CA ARG A 10 -1.92 -1.11 1.44
C ARG A 10 -1.42 -2.07 0.36
N SER A 11 -2.10 -2.10 -0.79
CA SER A 11 -1.75 -2.91 -1.96
C SER A 11 -0.35 -2.59 -2.46
N VAL A 12 -0.02 -1.30 -2.60
CA VAL A 12 1.32 -0.84 -3.00
C VAL A 12 2.37 -1.21 -1.95
N LEU A 13 2.08 -0.99 -0.65
CA LEU A 13 3.00 -1.30 0.45
C LEU A 13 3.38 -2.79 0.44
N LEU A 14 2.39 -3.68 0.44
CA LEU A 14 2.61 -5.13 0.48
C LEU A 14 3.41 -5.59 -0.75
N ARG A 15 2.96 -5.25 -1.96
CA ARG A 15 3.66 -5.62 -3.20
C ARG A 15 5.12 -5.18 -3.22
N LYS A 16 5.42 -3.97 -2.73
CA LYS A 16 6.78 -3.43 -2.76
C LYS A 16 7.68 -4.02 -1.68
N THR A 17 7.18 -4.22 -0.45
CA THR A 17 8.02 -4.77 0.62
C THR A 17 8.16 -6.28 0.57
N GLU A 18 7.12 -7.02 0.16
CA GLU A 18 7.16 -8.48 0.04
C GLU A 18 7.91 -8.93 -1.23
N GLY A 19 7.97 -8.08 -2.25
CA GLY A 19 8.82 -8.28 -3.43
C GLY A 19 10.32 -8.34 -3.10
N ILE A 20 10.74 -7.83 -1.93
CA ILE A 20 12.14 -7.94 -1.48
C ILE A 20 12.51 -9.38 -1.08
N PRO A 21 11.84 -10.03 -0.11
CA PRO A 21 12.07 -11.43 0.22
C PRO A 21 11.38 -12.44 -0.72
N ALA A 22 10.59 -11.98 -1.70
CA ALA A 22 9.69 -12.80 -2.51
C ALA A 22 8.63 -13.58 -1.69
N GLU A 23 8.15 -12.95 -0.62
CA GLU A 23 6.98 -13.43 0.12
C GLU A 23 5.71 -13.17 -0.67
N ASP A 24 4.70 -14.02 -0.48
CA ASP A 24 3.38 -13.81 -1.07
C ASP A 24 2.50 -12.98 -0.10
N PRO A 25 1.62 -12.12 -0.63
CA PRO A 25 0.78 -11.27 0.19
C PRO A 25 -0.20 -12.07 1.04
N PRO A 26 -0.60 -11.56 2.22
CA PRO A 26 -1.60 -12.22 3.04
C PRO A 26 -3.00 -12.12 2.42
N ALA A 27 -3.89 -13.04 2.79
CA ALA A 27 -5.30 -12.96 2.47
C ALA A 27 -5.93 -11.61 2.86
N PRO A 28 -6.89 -11.09 2.08
CA PRO A 28 -7.41 -11.64 0.81
C PRO A 28 -6.57 -11.33 -0.46
N TRP A 29 -5.37 -10.78 -0.35
CA TRP A 29 -4.56 -10.36 -1.51
C TRP A 29 -3.83 -11.53 -2.19
N ASP A 30 -3.66 -12.64 -1.47
CA ASP A 30 -3.16 -13.92 -2.02
C ASP A 30 -4.04 -14.49 -3.13
N THR A 31 -5.34 -14.19 -3.08
CA THR A 31 -6.39 -14.77 -3.93
C THR A 31 -7.21 -13.72 -4.67
N ALA A 32 -6.77 -12.46 -4.62
CA ALA A 32 -7.45 -11.35 -5.28
C ALA A 32 -7.43 -11.52 -6.82
N PRO A 33 -8.55 -11.21 -7.51
CA PRO A 33 -8.73 -11.48 -8.94
C PRO A 33 -8.07 -10.41 -9.82
N TRP A 34 -6.77 -10.16 -9.64
CA TRP A 34 -6.06 -9.06 -10.30
C TRP A 34 -6.10 -9.11 -11.83
N ASP A 35 -6.21 -10.30 -12.41
CA ASP A 35 -6.30 -10.49 -13.86
C ASP A 35 -7.66 -10.07 -14.42
N ASP A 36 -8.73 -10.22 -13.63
CA ASP A 36 -10.10 -9.89 -14.02
C ASP A 36 -10.50 -8.47 -13.57
N ASP A 37 -9.98 -8.00 -12.43
CA ASP A 37 -10.24 -6.70 -11.84
C ASP A 37 -8.96 -6.08 -11.25
N PRO A 38 -8.23 -5.27 -12.05
CA PRO A 38 -7.01 -4.60 -11.60
C PRO A 38 -7.24 -3.60 -10.46
N ASP A 39 -8.47 -3.10 -10.31
CA ASP A 39 -8.88 -2.12 -9.29
C ASP A 39 -9.67 -2.78 -8.16
N TRP A 40 -9.55 -4.10 -8.00
CA TRP A 40 -10.30 -4.88 -7.02
C TRP A 40 -10.13 -4.37 -5.58
N ASP A 41 -8.96 -3.85 -5.22
CA ASP A 41 -8.71 -3.24 -3.91
C ASP A 41 -9.56 -1.99 -3.65
N TRP A 42 -9.81 -1.19 -4.69
CA TRP A 42 -10.76 -0.07 -4.62
C TRP A 42 -12.20 -0.54 -4.45
N ALA A 43 -12.59 -1.63 -5.13
CA ALA A 43 -13.91 -2.22 -4.99
C ALA A 43 -14.11 -2.84 -3.58
N LEU A 44 -13.08 -3.50 -3.05
CA LEU A 44 -13.08 -4.04 -1.69
C LEU A 44 -13.34 -2.94 -0.67
N ALA A 45 -12.66 -1.80 -0.79
CA ALA A 45 -12.83 -0.66 0.10
C ALA A 45 -14.25 -0.09 0.13
N ALA A 46 -15.02 -0.26 -0.96
CA ALA A 46 -16.43 0.11 -1.02
C ALA A 46 -17.36 -0.92 -0.36
N SER A 47 -16.88 -2.16 -0.18
CA SER A 47 -17.65 -3.28 0.40
C SER A 47 -17.41 -3.48 1.91
N ILE A 48 -16.35 -2.88 2.46
CA ILE A 48 -16.00 -2.98 3.89
C ILE A 48 -16.24 -1.65 4.62
N GLY A 49 -16.43 -1.72 5.93
CA GLY A 49 -16.60 -0.54 6.77
C GLY A 49 -15.28 0.20 7.08
N PRO A 50 -15.33 1.46 7.54
CA PRO A 50 -14.14 2.27 7.81
C PRO A 50 -13.20 1.67 8.87
N ASP A 51 -13.75 1.05 9.92
CA ASP A 51 -12.95 0.41 10.97
C ASP A 51 -12.20 -0.82 10.46
N GLU A 52 -12.81 -1.57 9.55
CA GLU A 52 -12.19 -2.74 8.94
C GLU A 52 -11.06 -2.34 7.99
N ALA A 53 -11.31 -1.35 7.12
CA ALA A 53 -10.28 -0.79 6.23
C ALA A 53 -9.08 -0.25 7.03
N ARG A 54 -9.35 0.51 8.11
CA ARG A 54 -8.30 1.00 9.01
C ARG A 54 -7.53 -0.15 9.66
N SER A 55 -8.22 -1.18 10.11
CA SER A 55 -7.60 -2.36 10.74
C SER A 55 -6.73 -3.14 9.76
N LEU A 56 -7.17 -3.30 8.50
CA LEU A 56 -6.39 -3.91 7.43
C LEU A 56 -5.11 -3.09 7.15
N PHE A 57 -5.24 -1.77 7.00
CA PHE A 57 -4.11 -0.87 6.77
C PHE A 57 -3.05 -0.95 7.89
N ILE A 58 -3.48 -0.94 9.16
CA ILE A 58 -2.56 -1.09 10.31
C ILE A 58 -1.84 -2.43 10.27
N ARG A 59 -2.55 -3.53 9.99
CA ARG A 59 -1.94 -4.87 9.90
C ARG A 59 -0.88 -4.95 8.81
N ALA A 60 -1.13 -4.35 7.65
CA ALA A 60 -0.15 -4.31 6.57
C ALA A 60 1.08 -3.45 6.91
N THR A 61 0.87 -2.33 7.61
CA THR A 61 1.97 -1.49 8.09
C THR A 61 2.87 -2.25 9.05
N GLU A 62 2.27 -2.98 9.99
CA GLU A 62 3.00 -3.79 10.96
C GLU A 62 3.77 -4.95 10.30
N ARG A 63 3.15 -5.64 9.34
CA ARG A 63 3.83 -6.67 8.53
C ARG A 63 5.02 -6.08 7.75
N SER A 64 4.80 -4.94 7.09
CA SER A 64 5.85 -4.24 6.35
C SER A 64 7.03 -3.88 7.25
N ARG A 65 6.76 -3.38 8.46
CA ARG A 65 7.78 -3.11 9.48
C ARG A 65 8.58 -4.38 9.83
N MET A 66 7.92 -5.50 10.10
CA MET A 66 8.61 -6.76 10.40
C MET A 66 9.53 -7.23 9.26
N ILE A 67 9.09 -7.09 8.01
CA ILE A 67 9.89 -7.45 6.82
C ILE A 67 11.11 -6.54 6.68
N VAL A 68 10.91 -5.22 6.83
CA VAL A 68 12.01 -4.24 6.75
C VAL A 68 13.04 -4.50 7.84
N GLU A 69 12.59 -4.77 9.07
CA GLU A 69 13.45 -5.10 10.21
C GLU A 69 14.20 -6.42 10.01
N SER A 70 13.61 -7.43 9.36
CA SER A 70 14.26 -8.73 9.11
C SER A 70 15.34 -8.66 8.02
N ILE A 71 15.19 -7.77 7.04
CA ILE A 71 16.17 -7.58 5.95
C ILE A 71 17.46 -6.92 6.48
N GLY A 72 17.33 -5.87 7.29
CA GLY A 72 18.46 -5.21 7.97
C GLY A 72 19.46 -4.44 7.07
N ASP A 73 19.47 -4.66 5.74
CA ASP A 73 20.29 -3.94 4.77
C ASP A 73 19.44 -3.21 3.71
N LEU A 74 19.55 -1.89 3.70
CA LEU A 74 18.85 -1.00 2.76
C LEU A 74 19.26 -1.19 1.29
N SER A 75 20.39 -1.84 1.03
CA SER A 75 20.90 -2.11 -0.33
C SER A 75 20.40 -3.44 -0.89
N THR A 76 19.62 -4.20 -0.11
CA THR A 76 19.02 -5.45 -0.55
C THR A 76 18.05 -5.19 -1.70
N THR A 77 18.28 -5.85 -2.83
CA THR A 77 17.47 -5.72 -4.05
C THR A 77 16.26 -6.62 -4.03
N ALA A 78 15.19 -6.21 -4.70
CA ALA A 78 14.00 -7.02 -4.89
C ALA A 78 14.34 -8.39 -5.52
N ALA A 79 13.86 -9.48 -4.90
CA ALA A 79 14.01 -10.83 -5.44
C ALA A 79 13.14 -11.04 -6.69
N ARG A 80 12.03 -10.29 -6.83
CA ARG A 80 11.19 -10.25 -8.03
C ARG A 80 11.30 -8.88 -8.71
N PRO A 81 11.77 -8.78 -9.97
CA PRO A 81 11.73 -7.53 -10.72
C PRO A 81 10.27 -7.15 -11.04
N ALA A 82 10.04 -5.88 -11.34
CA ALA A 82 8.76 -5.44 -11.88
C ALA A 82 8.51 -5.95 -13.30
N SER A 83 7.29 -5.74 -13.78
CA SER A 83 6.85 -6.12 -15.13
C SER A 83 7.68 -5.48 -16.24
N ASP A 84 8.30 -4.34 -15.99
CA ASP A 84 9.22 -3.64 -16.90
C ASP A 84 10.69 -4.11 -16.78
N GLY A 85 10.96 -5.09 -15.90
CA GLY A 85 12.30 -5.60 -15.62
C GLY A 85 13.08 -4.78 -14.59
N THR A 86 12.54 -3.68 -14.08
CA THR A 86 13.22 -2.84 -13.10
C THR A 86 13.35 -3.57 -11.76
N THR A 87 14.53 -3.50 -11.15
CA THR A 87 14.80 -3.99 -9.79
C THR A 87 15.13 -2.82 -8.90
N TRP A 88 14.46 -2.72 -7.76
CA TRP A 88 14.67 -1.67 -6.77
C TRP A 88 15.31 -2.23 -5.50
N ASP A 89 16.12 -1.42 -4.82
CA ASP A 89 16.59 -1.75 -3.48
C ASP A 89 15.59 -1.32 -2.41
N LEU A 90 15.75 -1.85 -1.19
CA LEU A 90 14.90 -1.52 -0.06
C LEU A 90 14.87 0.00 0.22
N ARG A 91 16.00 0.70 0.04
CA ARG A 91 16.07 2.16 0.17
C ARG A 91 15.09 2.86 -0.77
N TRP A 92 15.11 2.50 -2.05
CA TRP A 92 14.20 3.07 -3.04
C TRP A 92 12.75 2.79 -2.67
N VAL A 93 12.43 1.56 -2.27
CA VAL A 93 11.07 1.16 -1.85
C VAL A 93 10.57 2.04 -0.71
N LEU A 94 11.37 2.25 0.34
CA LEU A 94 10.96 3.06 1.49
C LEU A 94 10.71 4.52 1.12
N VAL A 95 11.58 5.12 0.29
CA VAL A 95 11.40 6.50 -0.18
C VAL A 95 10.15 6.61 -1.06
N HIS A 96 9.93 5.65 -1.95
CA HIS A 96 8.75 5.60 -2.81
C HIS A 96 7.46 5.50 -1.99
N MET A 97 7.44 4.72 -0.91
CA MET A 97 6.25 4.63 -0.04
C MET A 97 5.93 5.96 0.65
N VAL A 98 6.94 6.74 1.05
CA VAL A 98 6.73 8.08 1.62
C VAL A 98 6.13 9.03 0.58
N GLU A 99 6.65 9.02 -0.65
CA GLU A 99 6.11 9.82 -1.75
C GLU A 99 4.66 9.44 -2.07
N GLU A 100 4.39 8.14 -2.24
CA GLU A 100 3.06 7.62 -2.56
C GLU A 100 2.05 8.01 -1.47
N TYR A 101 2.44 7.88 -0.20
CA TYR A 101 1.57 8.23 0.92
C TYR A 101 1.26 9.73 0.96
N ASN A 102 2.27 10.59 0.76
CA ASN A 102 2.06 12.05 0.72
C ASN A 102 1.13 12.47 -0.43
N ARG A 103 1.29 11.86 -1.61
CA ARG A 103 0.44 12.13 -2.78
C ARG A 103 -1.03 11.84 -2.49
N HIS A 104 -1.30 10.73 -1.81
CA HIS A 104 -2.68 10.33 -1.48
C HIS A 104 -3.27 11.11 -0.30
N LEU A 105 -2.47 11.45 0.72
CA LEU A 105 -2.94 12.29 1.82
C LEU A 105 -3.39 13.66 1.32
N GLY A 106 -2.69 14.26 0.36
CA GLY A 106 -3.12 15.52 -0.26
C GLY A 106 -4.48 15.40 -0.93
N HIS A 107 -4.75 14.32 -1.66
CA HIS A 107 -6.07 14.08 -2.26
C HIS A 107 -7.16 13.82 -1.21
N ALA A 108 -6.85 13.04 -0.17
CA ALA A 108 -7.75 12.75 0.92
C ALA A 108 -8.14 14.02 1.69
N ASP A 109 -7.20 14.95 1.88
CA ASP A 109 -7.44 16.22 2.54
C ASP A 109 -8.37 17.12 1.70
N LEU A 110 -8.09 17.31 0.41
CA LEU A 110 -8.99 18.07 -0.49
C LEU A 110 -10.43 17.52 -0.49
N LEU A 111 -10.59 16.19 -0.45
CA LEU A 111 -11.90 15.56 -0.35
C LEU A 111 -12.57 15.82 1.00
N ARG A 112 -11.83 15.71 2.10
CA ARG A 112 -12.31 16.05 3.44
C ARG A 112 -12.77 17.51 3.50
N GLU A 113 -11.93 18.45 3.06
CA GLU A 113 -12.23 19.89 3.00
C GLU A 113 -13.51 20.18 2.20
N SER A 114 -13.72 19.45 1.08
CA SER A 114 -14.94 19.61 0.28
C SER A 114 -16.22 19.12 0.97
N ILE A 115 -16.10 18.22 1.95
CA ILE A 115 -17.23 17.61 2.67
C ILE A 115 -17.57 18.42 3.92
N ASP A 116 -16.57 18.82 4.71
CA ASP A 116 -16.77 19.50 5.99
C ASP A 116 -16.60 21.03 5.91
N GLY A 117 -16.07 21.56 4.82
CA GLY A 117 -15.84 22.99 4.61
C GLY A 117 -14.71 23.58 5.44
N ALA A 118 -13.98 22.76 6.21
CA ALA A 118 -12.85 23.18 7.02
C ALA A 118 -11.55 22.99 6.25
N THR A 119 -10.82 24.07 5.98
CA THR A 119 -9.50 24.03 5.36
C THR A 119 -8.40 23.75 6.37
N GLY A 120 -7.29 23.16 5.94
CA GLY A 120 -6.11 22.96 6.80
C GLY A 120 -5.54 24.26 7.42
N ASP A 121 -4.91 24.13 8.59
CA ASP A 121 -4.17 25.18 9.32
C ASP A 121 -2.73 25.37 8.79
#